data_AF-A0A6B2C3K9-F1
#
_entry.id   AF-A0A6B2C3K9-F1
#
_cell.length_a   1.000
_cell.length_b   1.000
_cell.length_c   1.000
_cell.angle_alpha   90.00
_cell.angle_beta   90.00
_cell.angle_gamma   90.00
#
_symmetry.space_group_name_H-M   'P 1'
#
loop_
_entity.id
_entity.type
_entity.pdbx_description
1 polymer ?
#
loop_
_entity_poly.entity_id
_entity_poly.type
_entity_poly.pdbx_seq_one_letter_code
_entity_poly.pdbx_strand_id
1 'polypeptide(L)' 'MIRQKTSQVKYFSVEECPKCGYKIKREFKEGDYVLKQSGLCPRDNTPMIISMIYAEEQKTK' A
#
# COMPACT_ATOMS: atom_id res chain seq x y z
N MET A 1 25.14 6.81 -23.96
CA MET A 1 24.01 7.41 -23.22
C MET A 1 22.94 6.35 -23.05
N ILE A 2 22.80 5.77 -21.85
CA ILE A 2 21.83 4.70 -21.58
C ILE A 2 20.47 5.36 -21.36
N ARG A 3 19.55 5.17 -22.32
CA ARG A 3 18.18 5.71 -22.31
C ARG A 3 17.36 4.87 -21.32
N GLN A 4 17.37 5.23 -20.05
CA GLN A 4 16.55 4.58 -19.02
C GLN A 4 15.08 4.80 -19.38
N LYS A 5 14.45 3.74 -19.91
CA LYS A 5 13.01 3.69 -20.18
C LYS A 5 12.33 3.68 -18.81
N THR A 6 11.84 4.83 -18.37
CA THR A 6 11.10 4.98 -17.11
C THR A 6 9.74 4.29 -17.25
N SER A 7 9.71 2.97 -17.03
CA SER A 7 8.49 2.26 -16.70
C SER A 7 7.90 2.92 -15.46
N GLN A 8 6.66 3.42 -15.56
CA GLN A 8 5.97 4.03 -14.42
C GLN A 8 5.63 2.93 -13.42
N VAL A 9 6.51 2.72 -12.44
CA VAL A 9 6.27 1.84 -11.31
C VAL A 9 5.46 2.62 -10.29
N LYS A 10 4.23 2.18 -10.00
CA LYS A 10 3.43 2.74 -8.91
C LYS A 10 3.50 1.82 -7.71
N TYR A 11 3.75 2.40 -6.55
CA TYR A 11 3.81 1.66 -5.29
C TYR A 11 2.45 1.74 -4.60
N PHE A 12 2.02 0.62 -4.03
CA PHE A 12 0.78 0.52 -3.29
C PHE A 12 1.06 -0.08 -1.91
N SER A 13 0.37 0.45 -0.90
CA SER A 13 0.33 -0.11 0.44
C SER A 13 -1.04 -0.70 0.71
N VAL A 14 -1.06 -1.88 1.30
CA VAL A 14 -2.27 -2.57 1.76
C VAL A 14 -2.34 -2.46 3.27
N GLU A 15 -3.38 -1.81 3.76
CA GLU A 15 -3.73 -1.73 5.17
C GLU A 15 -4.72 -2.85 5.49
N GLU A 16 -4.47 -3.60 6.55
CA GLU A 16 -5.29 -4.72 6.99
C GLU A 16 -5.69 -4.54 8.45
N CYS A 17 -6.97 -4.78 8.73
CA CYS A 17 -7.48 -4.80 10.09
C CYS A 17 -7.22 -6.18 10.71
N PRO A 18 -6.47 -6.28 11.82
CA PRO A 18 -6.17 -7.55 12.46
C PRO A 18 -7.40 -8.18 13.13
N LYS A 19 -8.48 -7.42 13.36
CA LYS A 19 -9.69 -7.89 14.06
C LYS A 19 -10.77 -8.43 13.11
N CYS A 20 -11.03 -7.74 12.00
CA CYS A 20 -12.09 -8.12 11.06
C CYS A 20 -11.59 -8.54 9.66
N GLY A 21 -10.28 -8.46 9.41
CA GLY A 21 -9.69 -8.82 8.12
C GLY A 21 -9.99 -7.83 6.99
N TYR A 22 -10.54 -6.65 7.29
CA TYR A 22 -10.79 -5.63 6.28
C TYR A 22 -9.47 -5.11 5.69
N LYS A 23 -9.36 -5.10 4.36
CA LYS A 23 -8.17 -4.63 3.64
C LYS A 23 -8.47 -3.40 2.79
N ILE A 24 -7.58 -2.42 2.82
CA ILE A 24 -7.65 -1.19 2.03
C ILE A 24 -6.35 -1.08 1.23
N LYS A 25 -6.46 -0.99 -0.09
CA LYS A 25 -5.33 -0.67 -0.98
C LYS A 25 -5.30 0.84 -1.19
N ARG A 26 -4.16 1.47 -0.92
CA ARG A 26 -3.90 2.88 -1.22
C ARG A 26 -2.57 3.06 -1.95
N GLU A 27 -2.39 4.20 -2.59
CA GLU A 27 -1.10 4.59 -3.15
C GLU A 27 -0.10 4.81 -2.01
N PHE A 28 1.08 4.21 -2.16
CA PHE A 28 2.14 4.30 -1.17
C PHE A 28 2.59 5.76 -1.02
N LYS A 29 2.79 6.18 0.23
CA LYS A 29 3.38 7.47 0.56
C LYS A 29 4.70 7.25 1.28
N GLU A 30 5.63 8.17 1.06
CA GLU A 30 6.91 8.17 1.76
C GLU A 30 6.69 8.14 3.29
N GLY A 31 7.37 7.22 3.97
CA GLY A 31 7.22 6.97 5.40
C GLY A 31 6.21 5.88 5.79
N ASP A 32 5.58 5.20 4.83
CA ASP A 32 4.86 3.95 5.08
C ASP A 32 5.83 2.76 5.16
N TYR A 33 5.61 1.87 6.13
CA TYR A 33 6.39 0.64 6.32
C TYR A 33 5.48 -0.51 6.73
N VAL A 34 5.91 -1.74 6.46
CA VAL A 34 5.14 -2.95 6.81
C VAL A 34 5.04 -3.07 8.34
N LEU A 35 3.86 -3.42 8.85
CA LEU A 35 3.45 -3.43 10.27
C LEU A 35 3.28 -2.05 10.92
N LYS A 36 3.38 -0.96 10.17
CA LYS A 36 3.01 0.37 10.67
C LYS A 36 1.52 0.40 11.00
N GLN A 37 1.17 0.90 12.19
CA GLN A 37 -0.22 1.22 12.50
C GLN A 37 -0.68 2.39 11.65
N SER A 38 -1.72 2.16 10.86
CA SER A 38 -2.39 3.14 10.03
C SER A 38 -3.73 3.55 10.66
N GLY A 39 -4.63 4.15 9.88
CA GLY A 39 -5.87 4.73 10.39
C GLY A 39 -6.77 3.73 11.12
N LEU A 40 -7.86 4.24 11.69
CA LEU A 40 -8.87 3.40 12.33
C LEU A 40 -9.74 2.72 11.27
N CYS A 41 -10.07 1.44 11.52
CA CYS A 41 -10.95 0.68 10.66
C CYS A 41 -12.38 1.26 10.71
N PRO A 42 -13.03 1.52 9.56
CA PRO A 42 -14.38 2.08 9.54
C PRO A 42 -15.47 1.12 10.04
N ARG A 43 -15.15 -0.18 10.24
CA ARG A 43 -16.10 -1.18 10.77
C ARG A 43 -16.05 -1.30 12.29
N ASP A 44 -14.84 -1.38 12.85
CA ASP A 44 -14.64 -1.80 14.25
C ASP A 44 -13.84 -0.79 15.08
N ASN A 45 -13.46 0.36 14.50
CA ASN A 45 -12.61 1.39 15.13
C ASN A 45 -11.26 0.86 15.65
N THR A 46 -10.78 -0.28 15.16
CA THR A 46 -9.47 -0.81 15.50
C THR A 46 -8.37 -0.19 14.66
N PRO A 47 -7.15 0.00 15.20
CA PRO A 47 -6.01 0.41 14.40
C PRO A 47 -5.74 -0.60 13.29
N MET A 48 -5.73 -0.15 12.05
CA MET A 48 -5.31 -0.97 10.91
C MET A 48 -3.78 -1.00 10.86
N ILE A 49 -3.21 -2.00 10.19
CA ILE A 49 -1.76 -2.14 10.01
C ILE A 49 -1.43 -2.30 8.54
N ILE A 50 -0.33 -1.71 8.08
CA ILE A 50 0.13 -1.94 6.70
C ILE A 50 0.66 -3.38 6.61
N SER A 51 -0.09 -4.30 6.00
CA SER A 51 0.31 -5.70 5.89
C SER A 51 1.27 -5.95 4.73
N MET A 52 1.16 -5.18 3.64
CA MET A 52 2.00 -5.36 2.45
C MET A 52 2.26 -4.03 1.74
N ILE A 53 3.44 -3.89 1.15
CA ILE A 53 3.79 -2.80 0.24
C ILE A 53 4.38 -3.46 -1.02
N TYR A 54 3.88 -3.10 -2.19
CA TYR A 54 4.35 -3.67 -3.45
C TYR A 54 4.35 -2.64 -4.59
N ALA A 55 5.19 -2.92 -5.58
CA ALA A 55 5.24 -2.21 -6.84
C ALA A 55 4.31 -2.88 -7.86
N GLU A 56 3.44 -2.10 -8.49
CA GLU A 56 2.72 -2.50 -9.70
C GLU A 56 3.34 -1.80 -10.91
N GLU A 57 3.82 -2.60 -11.87
CA GLU A 57 4.21 -2.11 -13.17
C GLU A 57 2.95 -1.84 -13.99
N GLN A 58 2.66 -0.56 -14.23
CA GLN A 58 1.61 -0.22 -15.18
C GLN A 58 2.13 -0.51 -16.58
N LYS A 59 1.87 -1.72 -17.10
CA LYS A 59 2.00 -1.99 -18.53
C LYS A 59 0.96 -1.13 -19.23
N THR A 60 1.39 0.02 -19.71
CA THR A 60 0.62 0.84 -20.64
C THR A 60 0.37 -0.05 -21.87
N LYS A 61 -0.90 -0.43 -22.09
CA LYS A 61 -1.35 -1.15 -23.29
C LYS A 61 -1.32 -0.21 -24.48
#